data_AF-A0A239C7C5-F1
#
_entry.id   AF-A0A239C7C5-F1
#
_cell.length_a   1.000
_cell.length_b   1.000
_cell.length_c   1.000
_cell.angle_alpha   90.00
_cell.angle_beta   90.00
_cell.angle_gamma   90.00
#
_symmetry.space_group_name_H-M   'P 1'
#
loop_
_entity.id
_entity.type
_entity.pdbx_description
1 polymer ?
#
loop_
_entity_poly.entity_id
_entity_poly.type
_entity_poly.pdbx_seq_one_letter_code
_entity_poly.pdbx_strand_id
1 'polypeptide(L)'
;MIDNILSIERKAKLILRYGIAFYFIYFGIINLWGALSSNGNILTGGIVMLLGLCIGGLILSHFKQPKLSAIGAGIAAVFFLIVVAILAFMEIRDGFSMQMILLRVIKDLLLAIACVVLCGESLKEVIREKITKPFPVR
;
A
#
# COMPACT_ATOMS: atom_id res chain seq x y z
N MET A 1 -21.99 -21.48 8.19
CA MET A 1 -20.65 -21.70 7.56
C MET A 1 -20.28 -20.57 6.61
N ILE A 2 -21.14 -20.23 5.64
CA ILE A 2 -20.88 -19.17 4.65
C ILE A 2 -20.66 -17.80 5.33
N ASP A 3 -21.47 -17.45 6.33
CA ASP A 3 -21.32 -16.17 7.06
C ASP A 3 -20.00 -16.06 7.83
N ASN A 4 -19.51 -17.19 8.37
CA ASN A 4 -18.21 -17.23 9.05
C ASN A 4 -17.07 -16.98 8.06
N ILE A 5 -17.11 -17.60 6.87
CA ILE A 5 -16.12 -17.40 5.81
C ILE A 5 -16.09 -15.94 5.37
N LEU A 6 -17.27 -15.34 5.15
CA LEU A 6 -17.39 -13.92 4.77
C LEU A 6 -16.86 -12.98 5.85
N SER A 7 -17.09 -13.31 7.13
CA SER A 7 -16.57 -12.52 8.25
C SER A 7 -15.05 -12.57 8.36
N ILE A 8 -14.45 -13.74 8.10
CA ILE A 8 -12.99 -13.94 8.11
C ILE A 8 -12.36 -13.16 6.96
N GLU A 9 -12.92 -13.25 5.75
CA GLU A 9 -12.45 -12.51 4.59
C GLU A 9 -12.41 -11.00 4.88
N ARG A 10 -13.47 -10.45 5.47
CA ARG A 10 -13.55 -9.02 5.81
C ARG A 10 -12.48 -8.60 6.82
N LYS A 11 -12.26 -9.41 7.85
CA LYS A 11 -11.22 -9.15 8.87
C LYS A 11 -9.82 -9.25 8.27
N ALA A 12 -9.55 -10.25 7.44
CA ALA A 12 -8.25 -10.46 6.80
C ALA A 12 -7.86 -9.25 5.93
N LYS A 13 -8.80 -8.71 5.14
CA LYS A 13 -8.54 -7.55 4.30
C LYS A 13 -8.36 -6.26 5.09
N LEU A 14 -9.12 -6.09 6.17
CA LEU A 14 -8.95 -4.98 7.09
C LEU A 14 -7.56 -5.01 7.74
N ILE A 15 -7.11 -6.19 8.19
CA ILE A 15 -5.74 -6.39 8.69
C ILE A 15 -4.70 -6.06 7.61
N LEU A 16 -4.92 -6.50 6.36
CA LEU A 16 -4.02 -6.23 5.25
C LEU A 16 -3.88 -4.71 4.98
N ARG A 17 -4.98 -3.96 5.04
CA ARG A 17 -4.98 -2.49 4.91
C ARG A 17 -4.17 -1.83 6.01
N TYR A 18 -4.36 -2.25 7.27
CA TYR A 18 -3.58 -1.74 8.39
C TYR A 18 -2.10 -2.11 8.28
N GLY A 19 -1.78 -3.33 7.84
CA GLY A 19 -0.40 -3.79 7.64
C GLY A 19 0.33 -2.94 6.61
N ILE A 20 -0.30 -2.64 5.46
CA ILE A 20 0.30 -1.79 4.42
C ILE A 20 0.39 -0.34 4.89
N ALA A 21 -0.63 0.20 5.57
CA ALA A 21 -0.56 1.54 6.12
C ALA A 21 0.58 1.68 7.15
N PHE A 22 0.74 0.68 8.02
CA PHE A 22 1.83 0.64 8.99
C PHE A 22 3.20 0.53 8.32
N TYR A 23 3.31 -0.23 7.23
CA TYR A 23 4.52 -0.29 6.41
C TYR A 23 4.92 1.09 5.89
N PHE A 24 3.98 1.88 5.35
CA PHE A 24 4.28 3.23 4.86
C PHE A 24 4.71 4.19 5.97
N ILE A 25 4.10 4.08 7.16
CA ILE A 25 4.51 4.85 8.34
C ILE A 25 5.95 4.49 8.73
N TYR A 26 6.23 3.19 8.85
CA TYR A 26 7.56 2.68 9.19
C TYR A 26 8.62 3.13 8.18
N PHE A 27 8.32 2.98 6.87
CA PHE A 27 9.18 3.43 5.79
C PHE A 27 9.44 4.94 5.86
N GLY A 28 8.40 5.75 6.09
CA GLY A 28 8.52 7.19 6.26
C GLY A 28 9.42 7.59 7.44
N ILE A 29 9.24 6.94 8.59
CA ILE A 29 10.04 7.21 9.80
C ILE A 29 11.52 6.88 9.57
N ILE A 30 11.83 5.74 8.92
CA ILE A 30 13.22 5.37 8.62
C ILE A 30 13.88 6.41 7.71
N ASN A 31 13.19 6.82 6.64
CA ASN A 31 13.74 7.80 5.71
C ASN A 31 13.94 9.17 6.38
N LEU A 32 13.01 9.60 7.23
CA LEU A 32 13.15 10.85 7.98
C LEU A 32 14.31 10.77 8.99
N TRP A 33 14.42 9.67 9.74
CA TRP A 33 15.51 9.46 10.68
C TRP A 33 16.87 9.44 9.98
N GLY A 34 16.97 8.74 8.85
CA GLY A 34 18.19 8.71 8.03
C GLY A 34 18.58 10.09 7.52
N ALA A 35 17.62 10.90 7.08
CA ALA A 35 17.86 12.28 6.67
C ALA A 35 18.36 13.15 7.84
N LEU A 36 17.79 12.96 9.04
CA LEU A 36 18.16 13.72 10.24
C LEU A 36 19.57 13.36 10.74
N SER A 37 19.93 12.08 10.70
CA SER A 37 21.21 11.58 11.21
C SER A 37 22.41 11.88 10.30
N SER A 38 22.19 12.10 9.01
CA SER A 38 23.27 12.24 8.01
C SER A 38 23.59 13.68 7.61
N ASN A 39 22.98 14.69 8.26
CA ASN A 39 22.89 16.06 7.73
C ASN A 39 22.39 16.10 6.27
N GLY A 40 21.61 15.09 5.89
CA GLY A 40 20.96 15.02 4.60
C GLY A 40 19.86 16.06 4.49
N ASN A 41 19.28 16.19 3.31
CA ASN A 41 18.21 17.15 3.08
C ASN A 41 16.93 16.68 3.82
N ILE A 42 16.68 17.25 5.00
CA ILE A 42 15.49 16.96 5.84
C ILE A 42 14.20 17.17 5.05
N LEU A 43 14.18 18.14 4.12
CA LEU A 43 13.02 18.40 3.26
C LEU A 43 12.64 17.15 2.46
N THR A 44 13.62 16.45 1.87
CA THR A 44 13.36 15.22 1.12
C THR A 44 12.84 14.08 2.01
N GLY A 45 13.40 13.90 3.21
CA GLY A 45 12.90 12.91 4.17
C GLY A 45 11.46 13.21 4.62
N GLY A 46 11.15 14.49 4.86
CA GLY A 46 9.81 14.96 5.20
C GLY A 46 8.80 14.73 4.08
N ILE A 47 9.16 15.01 2.81
CA ILE A 47 8.30 14.77 1.65
C ILE A 47 7.99 13.27 1.51
N VAL A 48 8.99 12.39 1.64
CA VAL A 48 8.80 10.94 1.57
C VAL A 48 7.87 10.45 2.68
N MET A 49 8.05 10.95 3.91
CA MET A 49 7.16 10.62 5.02
C MET A 49 5.72 11.10 4.75
N LEU A 50 5.54 12.32 4.26
CA LEU A 50 4.22 12.89 3.99
C LEU A 50 3.51 12.10 2.89
N LEU A 51 4.23 11.72 1.82
CA LEU A 51 3.70 10.84 0.77
C LEU A 51 3.31 9.46 1.33
N GLY A 52 4.15 8.85 2.16
CA GLY A 52 3.84 7.57 2.82
C GLY A 52 2.57 7.66 3.68
N LEU A 53 2.43 8.72 4.46
CA LEU A 53 1.24 8.98 5.27
C LEU A 53 -0.01 9.21 4.42
N CYS A 54 0.11 9.95 3.31
CA CYS A 54 -0.99 10.14 2.37
C CYS A 54 -1.45 8.81 1.76
N ILE A 55 -0.52 7.97 1.27
CA ILE A 55 -0.85 6.68 0.66
C ILE A 55 -1.49 5.74 1.71
N GLY A 56 -0.90 5.65 2.90
CA GLY A 56 -1.45 4.86 4.01
C GLY A 56 -2.84 5.34 4.44
N GLY A 57 -3.04 6.66 4.55
CA GLY A 57 -4.33 7.27 4.86
C GLY A 57 -5.40 6.99 3.80
N LEU A 58 -5.04 7.08 2.51
CA LEU A 58 -5.95 6.74 1.41
C LEU A 58 -6.38 5.27 1.49
N ILE A 59 -5.45 4.33 1.72
CA ILE A 59 -5.79 2.90 1.86
C ILE A 59 -6.77 2.64 3.00
N LEU A 60 -6.59 3.32 4.14
CA LEU A 60 -7.48 3.21 5.30
C LEU A 60 -8.85 3.87 5.11
N SER A 61 -8.97 4.81 4.17
CA SER A 61 -10.23 5.53 3.90
C SER A 61 -11.35 4.69 3.27
N HIS A 62 -11.09 3.40 3.01
CA HIS A 62 -11.98 2.45 2.34
C HIS A 62 -13.45 2.53 2.76
N PHE A 63 -13.73 2.44 4.07
CA PHE A 63 -15.09 2.38 4.59
C PHE A 63 -15.88 3.68 4.46
N LYS A 64 -15.20 4.82 4.28
CA LYS A 64 -15.85 6.13 4.11
C LYS A 64 -15.90 6.54 2.65
N GLN A 65 -14.84 6.27 1.90
CA GLN A 65 -14.67 6.69 0.52
C GLN A 65 -13.91 5.60 -0.27
N PRO A 66 -14.61 4.59 -0.82
CA PRO A 66 -13.96 3.47 -1.50
C PRO A 66 -13.20 3.91 -2.75
N LYS A 67 -13.61 5.01 -3.40
CA LYS A 67 -12.87 5.60 -4.53
C LYS A 67 -11.46 6.05 -4.16
N LEU A 68 -11.30 6.77 -3.04
CA LEU A 68 -10.00 7.24 -2.57
C LEU A 68 -9.11 6.06 -2.19
N SER A 69 -9.70 5.04 -1.58
CA SER A 69 -8.99 3.82 -1.23
C SER A 69 -8.51 3.03 -2.44
N ALA A 70 -9.29 2.96 -3.52
CA ALA A 70 -8.86 2.36 -4.78
C ALA A 70 -7.64 3.09 -5.36
N ILE A 71 -7.65 4.42 -5.34
CA ILE A 71 -6.53 5.24 -5.81
C ILE A 71 -5.29 4.99 -4.94
N GLY A 72 -5.44 5.05 -3.60
CA GLY A 72 -4.34 4.80 -2.66
C GLY A 72 -3.73 3.41 -2.83
N ALA A 73 -4.56 2.37 -2.95
CA ALA A 73 -4.10 1.00 -3.17
C ALA A 73 -3.43 0.84 -4.56
N GLY A 74 -3.95 1.49 -5.59
CA GLY A 74 -3.34 1.51 -6.93
C GLY A 74 -1.96 2.18 -6.93
N ILE A 75 -1.83 3.36 -6.30
CA ILE A 75 -0.55 4.06 -6.16
C ILE A 75 0.45 3.22 -5.36
N ALA A 76 0.00 2.58 -4.27
CA ALA A 76 0.84 1.68 -3.48
C ALA A 76 1.33 0.47 -4.29
N ALA A 77 0.47 -0.14 -5.11
CA ALA A 77 0.88 -1.25 -5.99
C ALA A 77 1.99 -0.81 -6.96
N VAL A 78 1.83 0.33 -7.61
CA VAL A 78 2.86 0.89 -8.51
C VAL A 78 4.15 1.21 -7.76
N PHE A 79 4.05 1.80 -6.56
CA PHE A 79 5.20 2.08 -5.70
C PHE A 79 6.01 0.81 -5.41
N PHE A 80 5.35 -0.28 -4.98
CA PHE A 80 6.05 -1.54 -4.70
C PHE A 80 6.71 -2.15 -5.94
N LEU A 81 6.06 -2.07 -7.11
CA LEU A 81 6.66 -2.56 -8.37
C LEU A 81 7.92 -1.75 -8.76
N ILE A 82 7.88 -0.43 -8.59
CA ILE A 82 9.05 0.43 -8.83
C ILE A 82 10.17 0.08 -7.84
N VAL A 83 9.84 -0.12 -6.56
CA VAL A 83 10.81 -0.52 -5.54
C VAL A 83 11.46 -1.86 -5.87
N VAL A 84 10.70 -2.85 -6.34
CA VAL A 84 11.24 -4.14 -6.81
C VAL A 84 12.27 -3.94 -7.92
N ALA A 85 11.97 -3.13 -8.93
CA ALA A 85 12.89 -2.89 -10.05
C ALA A 85 14.19 -2.19 -9.60
N ILE A 86 14.07 -1.18 -8.73
CA ILE A 86 15.22 -0.43 -8.22
C ILE A 86 16.09 -1.32 -7.32
N LEU A 87 15.49 -2.04 -6.36
CA LEU A 87 16.24 -2.91 -5.44
C LEU A 87 16.94 -4.04 -6.19
N ALA A 88 16.26 -4.68 -7.14
CA ALA A 88 16.89 -5.72 -7.95
C ALA A 88 18.13 -5.20 -8.68
N PHE A 89 18.10 -3.98 -9.22
CA PHE A 89 19.25 -3.40 -9.92
C PHE A 89 20.36 -2.93 -8.97
N MET A 90 20.02 -2.22 -7.91
CA MET A 90 21.00 -1.65 -6.98
C MET A 90 21.70 -2.72 -6.14
N GLU A 91 20.96 -3.69 -5.61
CA GLU A 91 21.55 -4.69 -4.71
C GLU A 91 22.42 -5.71 -5.46
N ILE A 92 22.12 -5.99 -6.75
CA ILE A 92 23.01 -6.75 -7.63
C ILE A 92 24.32 -5.99 -7.86
N ARG A 93 24.24 -4.68 -8.09
CA ARG A 93 25.42 -3.82 -8.28
C ARG A 93 26.28 -3.74 -7.03
N ASP A 94 25.65 -3.64 -5.86
CA ASP A 94 26.34 -3.49 -4.57
C ASP A 94 26.84 -4.82 -3.99
N GLY A 95 26.66 -5.94 -4.71
CA GLY A 95 27.22 -7.24 -4.35
C GLY A 95 26.56 -7.91 -3.14
N PHE A 96 25.29 -7.59 -2.85
CA PHE A 96 24.55 -8.24 -1.78
C PHE A 96 24.35 -9.74 -2.06
N SER A 97 24.24 -10.54 -1.00
CA SER A 97 23.97 -11.98 -1.14
C SER A 97 22.63 -12.21 -1.86
N MET A 98 22.61 -13.11 -2.83
CA MET A 98 21.41 -13.41 -3.64
C MET A 98 20.18 -13.81 -2.79
N GLN A 99 20.40 -14.42 -1.62
CA GLN A 99 19.32 -14.78 -0.69
C GLN A 99 18.61 -13.54 -0.11
N MET A 100 19.36 -12.50 0.24
CA MET A 100 18.81 -11.24 0.77
C MET A 100 18.04 -10.47 -0.31
N ILE A 101 18.58 -10.42 -1.53
CA ILE A 101 17.93 -9.80 -2.68
C ILE A 101 16.59 -10.51 -2.95
N LEU A 102 16.59 -11.84 -3.00
CA LEU A 102 15.40 -12.63 -3.26
C LEU A 102 14.32 -12.43 -2.18
N LEU A 103 14.69 -12.43 -0.90
CA LEU A 103 13.75 -12.17 0.20
C LEU A 103 13.11 -10.77 0.10
N ARG A 104 13.90 -9.75 -0.23
CA ARG A 104 13.41 -8.36 -0.35
C ARG A 104 12.49 -8.19 -1.56
N VAL A 105 12.91 -8.71 -2.71
CA VAL A 105 12.13 -8.68 -3.96
C VAL A 105 10.80 -9.42 -3.78
N ILE A 106 10.81 -10.63 -3.22
CA ILE A 106 9.57 -11.40 -3.00
C ILE A 106 8.64 -10.66 -2.05
N LYS A 107 9.16 -10.09 -0.95
CA LYS A 107 8.35 -9.32 0.01
C LYS A 107 7.65 -8.14 -0.68
N ASP A 108 8.36 -7.35 -1.49
CA ASP A 108 7.77 -6.20 -2.18
C ASP A 108 6.80 -6.63 -3.30
N LEU A 109 7.05 -7.77 -3.95
CA LEU A 109 6.15 -8.32 -4.95
C LEU A 109 4.84 -8.86 -4.33
N LEU A 110 4.91 -9.49 -3.16
CA LEU A 110 3.75 -9.88 -2.37
C LEU A 110 2.94 -8.66 -1.91
N LEU A 111 3.60 -7.59 -1.49
CA LEU A 111 2.94 -6.33 -1.12
C LEU A 111 2.28 -5.65 -2.33
N ALA A 112 2.89 -5.71 -3.51
CA ALA A 112 2.29 -5.23 -4.75
C ALA A 112 1.00 -6.00 -5.08
N ILE A 113 1.02 -7.33 -5.02
CA ILE A 113 -0.17 -8.17 -5.24
C ILE A 113 -1.25 -7.88 -4.22
N ALA A 114 -0.89 -7.76 -2.94
CA ALA A 114 -1.83 -7.39 -1.88
C ALA A 114 -2.51 -6.04 -2.16
N CYS A 115 -1.76 -5.04 -2.64
CA CYS A 115 -2.31 -3.75 -3.02
C CYS A 115 -3.28 -3.85 -4.22
N VAL A 116 -2.97 -4.69 -5.21
CA VAL A 116 -3.88 -4.95 -6.35
C VAL A 116 -5.20 -5.57 -5.88
N VAL A 117 -5.15 -6.53 -4.94
CA VAL A 117 -6.35 -7.15 -4.35
C VAL A 117 -7.20 -6.12 -3.61
N LEU A 118 -6.57 -5.26 -2.80
CA LEU A 118 -7.27 -4.18 -2.08
C LEU A 118 -7.86 -3.13 -3.02
N CYS A 119 -7.18 -2.83 -4.14
CA CYS A 119 -7.69 -1.95 -5.19
C CYS A 119 -8.95 -2.56 -5.82
N GLY A 120 -8.90 -3.83 -6.21
CA GLY A 120 -10.03 -4.56 -6.78
C GLY A 120 -11.25 -4.60 -5.86
N GLU A 121 -11.03 -4.81 -4.55
CA GLU A 121 -12.11 -4.73 -3.57
C GLU A 121 -12.74 -3.33 -3.49
N SER A 122 -11.90 -2.31 -3.43
CA SER A 122 -12.36 -0.92 -3.36
C SER A 122 -13.16 -0.54 -4.61
N LEU A 123 -12.75 -1.00 -5.79
CA LEU A 123 -13.50 -0.85 -7.03
C LEU A 123 -14.84 -1.60 -7.00
N LYS A 124 -14.87 -2.82 -6.46
CA LYS A 124 -16.11 -3.60 -6.29
C LYS A 124 -17.13 -2.85 -5.44
N GLU A 125 -16.70 -2.20 -4.36
CA GLU A 125 -17.58 -1.37 -3.53
C GLU A 125 -18.08 -0.13 -4.27
N VAL A 126 -17.22 0.57 -5.03
CA VAL A 126 -17.64 1.71 -5.87
C VAL A 126 -18.72 1.30 -6.88
N ILE A 127 -18.57 0.13 -7.50
CA ILE A 127 -19.55 -0.39 -8.45
C ILE A 127 -20.84 -0.76 -7.72
N ARG A 128 -20.76 -1.42 -6.55
CA ARG A 128 -21.93 -1.74 -5.72
C ARG A 128 -22.70 -0.47 -5.36
N GLU A 129 -22.04 0.56 -4.86
CA GLU A 129 -22.67 1.85 -4.55
C GLU A 129 -23.39 2.47 -5.76
N LYS A 130 -22.84 2.34 -6.96
CA LYS A 130 -23.49 2.84 -8.18
C LYS A 130 -24.74 2.05 -8.54
N ILE A 131 -24.72 0.73 -8.37
CA ILE A 131 -25.84 -0.16 -8.71
C ILE A 131 -26.97 -0.06 -7.68
N THR A 132 -26.64 0.11 -6.39
CA THR A 132 -27.63 0.16 -5.30
C THR A 132 -28.22 1.55 -5.05
N LYS A 133 -27.88 2.56 -5.87
CA LYS A 133 -28.54 3.87 -5.77
C LYS A 133 -30.02 3.71 -6.13
N PRO A 134 -30.96 4.23 -5.31
CA PRO A 134 -32.36 4.25 -5.70
C PRO A 134 -32.50 4.98 -7.04
N PHE A 135 -33.32 4.43 -7.92
CA PHE A 135 -33.61 5.06 -9.21
C PHE A 135 -34.04 6.52 -8.95
N PRO A 136 -33.53 7.49 -9.74
CA PRO A 136 -33.99 8.86 -9.61
C PRO A 136 -35.50 8.87 -9.87
N VAL A 137 -36.26 9.26 -8.84
CA VAL A 137 -37.68 9.59 -8.99
C VAL A 137 -37.70 10.86 -9.84
N ARG A 138 -38.15 10.73 -11.09
CA ARG A 138 -38.38 11.86 -11.99
C ARG A 138 -39.50 12.75 -11.44
#